data_AF-A0A9D9HUE8-F1
#
_entry.id   AF-A0A9D9HUE8-F1
#
_cell.length_a   1.000
_cell.length_b   1.000
_cell.length_c   1.000
_cell.angle_alpha   90.00
_cell.angle_beta   90.00
_cell.angle_gamma   90.00
#
_symmetry.space_group_name_H-M   'P 1'
#
loop_
_entity.id
_entity.type
_entity.pdbx_description
1 polymer ?
#
loop_
_entity_poly.entity_id
_entity_poly.type
_entity_poly.pdbx_seq_one_letter_code
_entity_poly.pdbx_strand_id
1 'polypeptide(L)'
;MAVLNIKPCRLEYQVTTDGYDDENGDFHAGESYWDGDIECDAVPAGKANEKTFEDGVVRSYSFTVYLNPDCRRFKIGEKVRLHRLGGVYEYEVKGFMPYQHQCKMWIG
;
A
#
# COMPACT_ATOMS: atom_id res chain seq x y z
N MET A 1 8.27 29.90 -11.68
CA MET A 1 7.53 28.64 -11.43
C MET A 1 8.31 27.87 -10.38
N ALA A 2 7.93 27.97 -9.10
CA ALA A 2 8.59 27.18 -8.07
C ALA A 2 8.07 25.75 -8.20
N VAL A 3 8.91 24.85 -8.76
CA VAL A 3 8.71 23.41 -8.60
C VAL A 3 8.92 23.15 -7.12
N LEU A 4 7.83 23.21 -6.35
CA LEU A 4 7.78 22.61 -5.02
C LEU A 4 8.20 21.17 -5.25
N ASN A 5 9.41 20.83 -4.83
CA ASN A 5 9.86 19.45 -4.71
C ASN A 5 9.06 18.85 -3.55
N ILE A 6 7.77 18.59 -3.83
CA ILE A 6 6.87 17.85 -2.96
C ILE A 6 7.55 16.50 -2.88
N LYS A 7 8.23 16.22 -1.75
CA LYS A 7 8.88 14.93 -1.52
C LYS A 7 7.86 13.85 -1.92
N PRO A 8 8.11 13.06 -2.98
CA PRO A 8 7.17 12.06 -3.42
C PRO A 8 6.96 11.12 -2.24
N CYS A 9 5.70 10.86 -1.89
CA CYS A 9 5.45 9.83 -0.88
C CYS A 9 5.96 8.51 -1.46
N ARG A 10 6.52 7.65 -0.62
CA ARG A 10 6.97 6.33 -1.05
C ARG A 10 6.16 5.28 -0.33
N LEU A 11 5.75 4.27 -1.07
CA LEU A 11 5.00 3.15 -0.55
C LEU A 11 5.86 1.89 -0.62
N GLU A 12 6.10 1.31 0.54
CA GLU A 12 6.58 -0.05 0.73
C GLU A 12 5.39 -0.97 1.01
N TYR A 13 5.51 -2.25 0.69
CA TYR A 13 4.54 -3.29 1.01
C TYR A 13 5.23 -4.44 1.73
N GLN A 14 4.49 -5.12 2.60
CA GLN A 14 5.02 -6.29 3.28
C GLN A 14 4.95 -7.49 2.34
N VAL A 15 6.11 -8.10 2.07
CA VAL A 15 6.21 -9.39 1.41
C VAL A 15 6.43 -10.43 2.49
N THR A 16 5.50 -11.39 2.53
CA THR A 16 5.65 -12.59 3.35
C THR A 16 5.97 -13.73 2.42
N THR A 17 7.15 -14.32 2.58
CA THR A 17 7.52 -15.58 1.94
C THR A 17 7.03 -16.74 2.80
N ASP A 18 6.46 -17.76 2.16
CA ASP A 18 6.11 -19.00 2.86
C ASP A 18 7.37 -19.76 3.22
N GLY A 19 7.35 -20.48 4.34
CA GLY A 19 8.46 -21.35 4.71
C GLY A 19 8.52 -22.56 3.77
N TYR A 20 9.70 -22.91 3.30
CA TYR A 20 9.89 -24.08 2.44
C TYR A 20 10.81 -25.10 3.10
N ASP A 21 10.57 -26.37 2.80
CA ASP A 21 11.45 -27.46 3.18
C ASP A 21 12.47 -27.64 2.05
N ASP A 22 13.76 -27.56 2.39
CA ASP A 22 14.83 -27.80 1.41
C ASP A 22 14.96 -29.30 1.12
N GLU A 23 15.61 -29.69 0.01
CA GLU A 23 15.83 -31.09 -0.35
C GLU A 23 16.62 -31.87 0.73
N ASN A 24 17.28 -31.16 1.65
CA ASN A 24 18.02 -31.70 2.77
C ASN A 24 17.17 -31.99 4.03
N GLY A 25 15.87 -31.64 4.03
CA GLY A 25 14.96 -31.83 5.17
C GLY A 25 15.10 -30.79 6.28
N ASP A 26 15.72 -29.64 5.97
CA ASP A 26 15.78 -28.48 6.84
C ASP A 26 14.62 -27.53 6.51
N PHE A 27 13.79 -27.23 7.51
CA PHE A 27 12.68 -26.28 7.38
C PHE A 27 13.20 -24.84 7.44
N HIS A 28 13.10 -24.13 6.33
CA HIS A 28 13.34 -22.69 6.30
C HIS A 28 12.06 -21.95 6.67
N ALA A 29 12.05 -21.29 7.84
CA ALA A 29 10.92 -20.49 8.27
C ALA A 29 10.68 -19.32 7.29
N GLY A 30 9.41 -19.07 6.97
CA GLY A 30 9.03 -17.94 6.12
C GLY A 30 9.40 -16.61 6.77
N GLU A 31 10.08 -15.75 6.01
CA GLU A 31 10.44 -14.41 6.47
C GLU A 31 9.40 -13.38 5.99
N SER A 32 9.27 -12.29 6.75
CA SER A 32 8.49 -11.13 6.32
C SER A 32 9.40 -9.92 6.26
N TYR A 33 9.48 -9.29 5.09
CA TYR A 33 10.28 -8.10 4.86
C TYR A 33 9.46 -7.03 4.15
N TRP A 34 9.89 -5.78 4.30
CA TRP A 34 9.31 -4.65 3.59
C TRP A 34 10.03 -4.49 2.27
N ASP A 35 9.27 -4.43 1.18
CA ASP A 35 9.78 -4.30 -0.18
C ASP A 35 9.00 -3.24 -0.95
N GLY A 36 9.63 -2.68 -1.98
CA GLY A 36 9.03 -1.70 -2.87
C GLY A 36 9.35 -0.25 -2.50
N ASP A 37 9.78 0.53 -3.49
CA ASP A 37 9.95 1.98 -3.40
C ASP A 37 9.01 2.62 -4.43
N ILE A 38 7.70 2.47 -4.21
CA ILE A 38 6.72 2.95 -5.20
C ILE A 38 6.43 4.42 -4.94
N GLU A 39 6.75 5.27 -5.91
CA GLU A 39 6.36 6.68 -5.88
C GLU A 39 4.83 6.80 -5.87
N CYS A 40 4.33 7.53 -4.88
CA CYS A 40 2.90 7.69 -4.65
C CYS A 40 2.57 9.10 -4.14
N ASP A 41 1.29 9.45 -4.18
CA ASP A 41 0.75 10.64 -3.55
C ASP A 41 -0.31 10.25 -2.53
N ALA A 42 -0.11 10.62 -1.27
CA ALA A 42 -1.04 10.28 -0.19
C ALA A 42 -1.84 11.50 0.25
N VAL A 43 -3.16 11.43 0.01
CA VAL A 43 -4.13 12.46 0.35
C VAL A 43 -5.00 11.99 1.52
N PRO A 44 -5.10 12.73 2.63
CA PRO A 44 -5.98 12.38 3.74
C PRO A 44 -7.46 12.42 3.32
N ALA A 45 -8.26 11.48 3.82
CA ALA A 45 -9.70 11.35 3.52
C ALA A 45 -10.55 12.56 3.97
N GLY A 46 -10.05 13.33 4.93
CA GLY A 46 -10.72 14.53 5.43
C GLY A 46 -11.98 14.20 6.24
N LYS A 47 -13.17 14.57 5.73
CA LYS A 47 -14.47 14.33 6.36
C LYS A 47 -15.18 13.06 5.84
N ALA A 48 -14.73 12.51 4.72
CA ALA A 48 -15.38 11.40 4.04
C ALA A 48 -14.53 10.13 4.21
N ASN A 49 -14.60 9.54 5.39
CA ASN A 49 -13.72 8.45 5.80
C ASN A 49 -14.28 7.09 5.42
N GLU A 50 -15.54 6.98 5.03
CA GLU A 50 -16.22 5.71 4.77
C GLU A 50 -16.53 5.56 3.28
N LYS A 51 -16.22 4.39 2.72
CA LYS A 51 -16.54 4.06 1.34
C LYS A 51 -16.98 2.61 1.22
N THR A 52 -17.99 2.37 0.38
CA THR A 52 -18.37 1.04 -0.08
C THR A 52 -17.33 0.56 -1.09
N PHE A 53 -16.60 -0.50 -0.75
CA PHE A 53 -15.64 -1.15 -1.63
C PHE A 53 -16.33 -2.13 -2.59
N GLU A 54 -15.60 -2.66 -3.58
CA GLU A 54 -16.14 -3.61 -4.56
C GLU A 54 -16.73 -4.87 -3.93
N ASP A 55 -16.29 -5.22 -2.72
CA ASP A 55 -16.84 -6.32 -1.91
C ASP A 55 -18.24 -6.00 -1.32
N GLY A 56 -18.78 -4.80 -1.55
CA GLY A 56 -20.02 -4.31 -0.95
C GLY A 56 -19.87 -3.87 0.51
N VAL A 57 -18.70 -4.05 1.11
CA VAL A 57 -18.41 -3.69 2.50
C VAL A 57 -18.04 -2.21 2.60
N VAL A 58 -18.66 -1.50 3.52
CA VAL A 58 -18.28 -0.13 3.90
C VAL A 58 -17.12 -0.23 4.88
N ARG A 59 -15.97 0.37 4.54
CA ARG A 59 -14.86 0.50 5.50
C ARG A 59 -14.43 1.93 5.65
N SER A 60 -13.99 2.24 6.86
CA SER A 60 -13.32 3.48 7.18
C SER A 60 -11.87 3.45 6.68
N TYR A 61 -11.41 4.51 6.05
CA TYR A 61 -10.05 4.72 5.59
C TYR A 61 -9.57 6.10 6.02
N SER A 62 -8.26 6.21 6.26
CA SER A 62 -7.62 7.45 6.72
C SER A 62 -7.00 8.22 5.56
N PHE A 63 -6.41 7.51 4.58
CA PHE A 63 -5.73 8.11 3.44
C PHE A 63 -6.11 7.43 2.13
N THR A 64 -6.14 8.22 1.06
CA THR A 64 -6.19 7.76 -0.32
C THR A 64 -4.81 7.93 -0.92
N VAL A 65 -4.22 6.83 -1.37
CA VAL A 65 -2.92 6.79 -2.04
C VAL A 65 -3.16 6.67 -3.55
N TYR A 66 -2.58 7.59 -4.31
CA TYR A 66 -2.54 7.57 -5.76
C TYR A 66 -1.20 6.98 -6.21
N LEU A 67 -1.28 5.97 -7.05
CA LEU A 67 -0.17 5.16 -7.54
C LEU A 67 -0.15 5.22 -9.08
N ASN A 68 1.02 4.97 -9.66
CA ASN A 68 1.14 4.86 -11.11
C ASN A 68 0.31 3.67 -11.66
N PRO A 69 -0.13 3.74 -12.93
CA PRO A 69 -0.91 2.67 -13.55
C PRO A 69 -0.11 1.35 -13.69
N ASP A 70 1.22 1.43 -13.76
CA ASP A 70 2.15 0.29 -13.79
C ASP A 70 2.42 -0.31 -12.40
N CYS A 71 1.65 0.09 -11.39
CA CYS A 71 1.79 -0.40 -10.03
C CYS A 71 1.31 -1.85 -9.87
N ARG A 72 1.94 -2.59 -8.95
CA ARG A 72 1.45 -3.86 -8.44
C ARG A 72 0.00 -3.74 -7.96
N ARG A 73 -0.79 -4.79 -8.18
CA ARG A 73 -2.15 -4.90 -7.63
C ARG A 73 -2.08 -5.28 -6.15
N PHE A 74 -2.60 -4.41 -5.31
CA PHE A 74 -2.73 -4.67 -3.88
C PHE A 74 -4.04 -5.38 -3.57
N LYS A 75 -3.99 -6.28 -2.60
CA LYS A 75 -5.17 -6.96 -2.04
C LYS A 75 -5.58 -6.29 -0.73
N ILE A 76 -6.87 -6.39 -0.45
CA ILE A 76 -7.43 -6.00 0.83
C ILE A 76 -6.78 -6.82 1.94
N GLY A 77 -6.35 -6.15 3.01
CA GLY A 77 -5.67 -6.77 4.17
C GLY A 77 -4.15 -6.84 4.06
N GLU A 78 -3.56 -6.47 2.91
CA GLU A 78 -2.09 -6.34 2.84
C GLU A 78 -1.61 -5.16 3.69
N LYS A 79 -0.45 -5.32 4.32
CA LYS A 79 0.21 -4.24 5.07
C LYS A 79 1.10 -3.44 4.15
N VAL A 80 0.98 -2.13 4.24
CA VAL A 80 1.76 -1.18 3.47
C VAL A 80 2.34 -0.13 4.38
N ARG A 81 3.49 0.41 3.99
CA ARG A 81 4.25 1.37 4.78
C ARG A 81 4.48 2.61 3.94
N LEU A 82 3.88 3.70 4.39
CA LEU A 82 3.88 4.98 3.73
C LEU A 82 4.96 5.88 4.34
N HIS A 83 5.95 6.23 3.53
CA HIS A 83 6.95 7.23 3.85
C HIS A 83 6.46 8.60 3.40
N ARG A 84 6.13 9.47 4.35
CA ARG A 84 5.62 10.81 4.09
C ARG A 84 6.21 11.81 5.08
N LEU A 85 6.67 12.95 4.57
CA LEU A 85 7.19 14.08 5.37
C LEU A 85 8.34 13.69 6.33
N GLY A 86 9.09 12.62 6.01
CA GLY A 86 10.17 12.11 6.88
C GLY A 86 9.69 11.23 8.04
N GLY A 87 8.38 10.95 8.11
CA GLY A 87 7.80 9.93 8.97
C GLY A 87 7.47 8.66 8.18
N VAL A 88 7.48 7.53 8.88
CA VAL A 88 7.10 6.24 8.31
C VAL A 88 5.87 5.74 9.03
N TYR A 89 4.82 5.45 8.27
CA TYR A 89 3.50 5.10 8.80
C TYR A 89 3.04 3.77 8.21
N GLU A 90 2.72 2.82 9.07
CA GLU A 90 2.21 1.50 8.66
C GLU A 90 0.68 1.55 8.63
N TYR A 91 0.10 1.06 7.54
CA TYR A 91 -1.34 1.00 7.34
C TYR A 91 -1.74 -0.32 6.68
N GLU A 92 -3.02 -0.65 6.75
CA GLU A 92 -3.59 -1.79 6.05
C GLU A 92 -4.38 -1.33 4.82
N VAL A 93 -4.25 -2.07 3.72
CA VAL A 93 -5.02 -1.83 2.50
C VAL A 93 -6.48 -2.19 2.75
N LYS A 94 -7.36 -1.19 2.74
CA LYS A 94 -8.81 -1.38 2.88
C LYS A 94 -9.49 -1.60 1.53
N GLY A 95 -8.89 -1.09 0.45
CA GLY A 95 -9.29 -1.36 -0.91
C GLY A 95 -8.31 -0.80 -1.93
N PHE A 96 -8.38 -1.33 -3.14
CA PHE A 96 -7.53 -0.98 -4.27
C PHE A 96 -8.37 -0.98 -5.54
N MET A 97 -8.26 0.08 -6.33
CA MET A 97 -8.99 0.22 -7.59
C MET A 97 -8.03 0.75 -8.68
N PRO A 98 -7.65 -0.10 -9.65
CA PRO A 98 -6.86 0.32 -10.80
C PRO A 98 -7.77 1.04 -11.81
N TYR A 99 -7.41 2.27 -12.19
CA TYR A 99 -8.02 3.00 -13.30
C TYR A 99 -7.05 3.03 -14.51
N GLN A 100 -7.56 3.44 -15.68
CA GLN A 100 -6.79 3.44 -16.94
C GLN A 100 -5.47 4.24 -16.88
N HIS A 101 -5.42 5.34 -16.11
CA HIS A 101 -4.23 6.22 -16.05
C HIS A 101 -3.61 6.32 -14.65
N GLN A 102 -4.25 5.75 -13.64
CA GLN A 102 -3.79 5.84 -12.24
C GLN A 102 -4.40 4.72 -11.40
N CYS A 103 -3.69 4.28 -10.38
CA CYS A 103 -4.21 3.34 -9.40
C CYS A 103 -4.59 4.11 -8.13
N LYS A 104 -5.78 3.83 -7.56
CA LYS A 104 -6.21 4.41 -6.28
C LYS A 104 -6.25 3.32 -5.22
N MET A 105 -5.65 3.59 -4.09
CA MET A 105 -5.64 2.70 -2.95
C MET A 105 -6.15 3.45 -1.72
N TRP A 106 -6.90 2.77 -0.87
CA TRP A 106 -7.39 3.30 0.39
C TRP A 106 -6.74 2.55 1.54
N ILE A 107 -6.19 3.29 2.48
CA ILE A 107 -5.47 2.74 3.64
C ILE A 107 -6.03 3.30 4.94
N GLY A 108 -6.03 2.49 5.99
CA GLY A 108 -6.51 2.88 7.32
C GLY A 108 -6.38 1.78 8.34
#